data_AF-A0A2S2PL06-F1
#
_entry.id   AF-A0A2S2PL06-F1
#
_cell.length_a   1.000
_cell.length_b   1.000
_cell.length_c   1.000
_cell.angle_alpha   90.00
_cell.angle_beta   90.00
_cell.angle_gamma   90.00
#
_symmetry.space_group_name_H-M   'P 1'
#
loop_
_entity.id
_entity.type
_entity.pdbx_description
1 polymer ?
#
loop_
_entity_poly.entity_id
_entity_poly.type
_entity_poly.pdbx_seq_one_letter_code
_entity_poly.pdbx_strand_id
1 'polypeptide(L)'
;IYSTFIDSFNDNKYFNFISSLVKNGITSSTYSKRTEVIMNFLKPEIQQLQYNITLAKCDATMGHVIKTLLKDYPTIEEFSKCSSNLCIKTLKCQVMFLTYQTEHNENLSGLQNFIKERTSVQYLQCSENCDGIKTVHSKISIHHLFIDVLQWDGNDPTLSMCSTEAASMVQVKLNDIPQILVYENTTYELRGAINFYKGKSGLRNSVGHYTAYAKRGTHNWELYDNLKKRPIPVKENSTILCEFLIYTI
;
A
#
# COMPACT_ATOMS: atom_id res chain seq x y z
N ILE A 1 -19.42 -0.42 -8.06
CA ILE A 1 -19.18 0.83 -7.29
C ILE A 1 -17.74 1.29 -7.50
N TYR A 2 -16.72 0.50 -7.12
CA TYR A 2 -15.31 0.88 -7.32
C TYR A 2 -14.92 1.10 -8.80
N SER A 3 -15.43 0.30 -9.74
CA SER A 3 -15.21 0.51 -11.19
C SER A 3 -15.73 1.86 -11.69
N THR A 4 -16.93 2.25 -11.24
CA THR A 4 -17.55 3.56 -11.56
C THR A 4 -16.73 4.72 -11.01
N PHE A 5 -16.14 4.54 -9.82
CA PHE A 5 -15.22 5.51 -9.24
C PHE A 5 -13.94 5.66 -10.06
N ILE A 6 -13.30 4.56 -10.46
CA ILE A 6 -12.11 4.60 -11.32
C ILE A 6 -12.41 5.31 -12.65
N ASP A 7 -13.58 5.07 -13.23
CA ASP A 7 -14.04 5.71 -14.47
C ASP A 7 -14.43 7.20 -14.28
N SER A 8 -14.52 7.70 -13.05
CA SER A 8 -14.76 9.13 -12.79
C SER A 8 -13.47 9.98 -12.90
N PHE A 9 -12.30 9.35 -13.02
CA PHE A 9 -10.99 10.03 -13.07
C PHE A 9 -10.39 10.15 -14.45
N ASN A 10 -11.19 10.64 -15.39
CA ASN A 10 -10.80 10.75 -16.80
C ASN A 10 -9.58 11.66 -17.05
N ASP A 11 -9.19 12.51 -16.09
CA ASP A 11 -8.04 13.41 -16.23
C ASP A 11 -6.75 12.83 -15.64
N ASN A 12 -6.83 11.75 -14.86
CA ASN A 12 -5.65 11.14 -14.24
C ASN A 12 -5.08 10.01 -15.11
N LYS A 13 -3.87 10.22 -15.64
CA LYS A 13 -3.18 9.26 -16.52
C LYS A 13 -3.05 7.85 -15.92
N TYR A 14 -2.87 7.73 -14.61
CA TYR A 14 -2.76 6.43 -13.95
C TYR A 14 -4.12 5.70 -13.90
N PHE A 15 -5.20 6.38 -13.53
CA PHE A 15 -6.53 5.78 -13.53
C PHE A 15 -7.05 5.46 -14.93
N ASN A 16 -6.75 6.32 -15.91
CA ASN A 16 -7.01 6.02 -17.32
C ASN A 16 -6.29 4.76 -17.79
N PHE A 17 -5.02 4.59 -17.38
CA PHE A 17 -4.27 3.38 -17.65
C PHE A 17 -4.95 2.15 -17.03
N ILE A 18 -5.33 2.21 -15.76
CA ILE A 18 -6.06 1.12 -15.07
C ILE A 18 -7.37 0.80 -15.79
N SER A 19 -8.21 1.80 -16.06
CA SER A 19 -9.50 1.63 -16.75
C SER A 19 -9.32 0.96 -18.11
N SER A 20 -8.30 1.38 -18.88
CA SER A 20 -7.99 0.78 -20.18
C SER A 20 -7.55 -0.69 -20.07
N LEU A 21 -6.79 -1.04 -19.01
CA LEU A 21 -6.33 -2.41 -18.77
C LEU A 21 -7.48 -3.32 -18.36
N VAL A 22 -8.41 -2.82 -17.53
CA VAL A 22 -9.60 -3.57 -17.13
C VAL A 22 -10.52 -3.82 -18.32
N LYS A 23 -10.74 -2.81 -19.17
CA LYS A 23 -11.66 -2.89 -20.32
C LYS A 23 -11.12 -3.74 -21.47
N ASN A 24 -9.83 -3.62 -21.77
CA ASN A 24 -9.24 -4.21 -22.99
C ASN A 24 -8.29 -5.37 -22.70
N GLY A 25 -8.01 -5.67 -21.43
CA GLY A 25 -6.98 -6.61 -21.03
C GLY A 25 -5.55 -6.10 -21.27
N ILE A 26 -4.58 -7.00 -21.09
CA ILE A 26 -3.16 -6.70 -21.31
C ILE A 26 -2.83 -6.96 -22.78
N THR A 27 -2.32 -5.92 -23.45
CA THR A 27 -1.85 -5.96 -24.86
C THR A 27 -0.40 -5.48 -24.93
N SER A 28 0.23 -5.56 -26.11
CA SER A 28 1.55 -4.95 -26.34
C SER A 28 1.56 -3.46 -26.00
N SER A 29 0.48 -2.72 -26.35
CA SER A 29 0.34 -1.30 -26.04
C SER A 29 0.30 -0.98 -24.54
N THR A 30 -0.14 -1.94 -23.71
CA THR A 30 -0.17 -1.80 -22.24
C THR A 30 1.24 -1.59 -21.68
N TYR A 31 2.26 -2.23 -22.27
CA TYR A 31 3.64 -2.09 -21.80
C TYR A 31 4.20 -0.69 -22.09
N SER A 32 3.94 -0.14 -23.28
CA SER A 32 4.35 1.24 -23.62
C SER A 32 3.66 2.27 -22.72
N LYS A 33 2.35 2.15 -22.54
CA LYS A 33 1.57 3.04 -21.65
C LYS A 33 2.03 2.94 -20.19
N ARG A 34 2.39 1.74 -19.72
CA ARG A 34 2.96 1.55 -18.39
C ARG A 34 4.28 2.31 -18.23
N THR A 35 5.15 2.25 -19.23
CA THR A 35 6.40 3.03 -19.24
C THR A 35 6.10 4.53 -19.17
N GLU A 36 5.14 5.04 -19.93
CA GLU A 36 4.74 6.46 -19.87
C GLU A 36 4.26 6.87 -18.48
N VAL A 37 3.44 6.03 -17.82
CA VAL A 37 3.00 6.24 -16.44
C VAL A 37 4.21 6.29 -15.50
N ILE A 38 5.12 5.33 -15.57
CA ILE A 38 6.33 5.29 -14.74
C ILE A 38 7.16 6.55 -14.93
N MET A 39 7.42 6.94 -16.18
CA MET A 39 8.21 8.13 -16.50
C MET A 39 7.56 9.42 -16.00
N ASN A 40 6.23 9.54 -16.17
CA ASN A 40 5.47 10.73 -15.79
C ASN A 40 5.38 10.92 -14.27
N PHE A 41 5.14 9.82 -13.54
CA PHE A 41 4.87 9.88 -12.11
C PHE A 41 6.11 9.60 -11.26
N LEU A 42 6.83 8.50 -11.51
CA LEU A 42 7.98 8.10 -10.69
C LEU A 42 9.25 8.87 -11.05
N LYS A 43 9.33 9.46 -12.25
CA LYS A 43 10.46 10.27 -12.72
C LYS A 43 11.82 9.60 -12.43
N PRO A 44 12.02 8.37 -12.94
CA PRO A 44 13.23 7.61 -12.68
C PRO A 44 14.48 8.35 -13.17
N GLU A 45 15.63 8.06 -12.54
CA GLU A 45 16.92 8.55 -13.03
C GLU A 45 17.18 8.00 -14.42
N ILE A 46 17.59 8.88 -15.34
CA ILE A 46 17.87 8.54 -16.72
C ILE A 46 19.38 8.51 -16.93
N GLN A 47 19.89 7.33 -17.24
CA GLN A 47 21.30 7.10 -17.55
C GLN A 47 21.46 6.86 -19.05
N GLN A 48 22.29 7.69 -19.70
CA GLN A 48 22.71 7.43 -21.07
C GLN A 48 23.80 6.35 -21.09
N LEU A 49 23.59 5.34 -21.92
CA LEU A 49 24.54 4.27 -22.20
C LEU A 49 25.15 4.48 -23.59
N GLN A 50 26.09 3.61 -23.97
CA GLN A 50 26.67 3.63 -25.31
C GLN A 50 25.61 3.32 -26.38
N TYR A 51 25.88 3.73 -27.63
CA TYR A 51 25.05 3.46 -28.80
C TYR A 51 23.63 4.06 -28.74
N ASN A 52 23.48 5.26 -28.17
CA ASN A 52 22.19 5.97 -28.03
C ASN A 52 21.12 5.17 -27.27
N ILE A 53 21.55 4.30 -26.36
CA ILE A 53 20.66 3.55 -25.49
C ILE A 53 20.44 4.36 -24.21
N THR A 54 19.19 4.50 -23.79
CA THR A 54 18.82 5.15 -22.54
C THR A 54 18.30 4.12 -21.55
N LEU A 55 18.86 4.10 -20.35
CA LEU A 55 18.39 3.29 -19.22
C LEU A 55 17.63 4.18 -18.24
N ALA A 56 16.37 3.84 -17.98
CA ALA A 56 15.61 4.42 -16.87
C ALA A 56 15.74 3.50 -15.64
N LYS A 57 16.32 4.01 -14.55
CA LYS A 57 16.45 3.29 -13.28
C LYS A 57 15.15 3.40 -12.49
N CYS A 58 14.33 2.36 -12.58
CA CYS A 58 12.97 2.33 -12.02
C CYS A 58 12.89 1.60 -10.68
N ASP A 59 13.99 1.47 -9.95
CA ASP A 59 14.01 0.84 -8.63
C ASP A 59 13.16 1.67 -7.65
N ALA A 60 12.10 1.07 -7.11
CA ALA A 60 11.18 1.74 -6.19
C ALA A 60 10.57 0.74 -5.19
N THR A 61 10.29 1.22 -3.99
CA THR A 61 9.51 0.47 -3.00
C THR A 61 8.02 0.58 -3.30
N MET A 62 7.23 -0.41 -2.89
CA MET A 62 5.78 -0.36 -3.10
C MET A 62 5.14 0.86 -2.40
N GLY A 63 5.60 1.20 -1.21
CA GLY A 63 5.17 2.41 -0.51
C GLY A 63 5.45 3.70 -1.30
N HIS A 64 6.59 3.80 -1.99
CA HIS A 64 6.88 4.94 -2.86
C HIS A 64 5.95 4.97 -4.08
N VAL A 65 5.72 3.81 -4.71
CA VAL A 65 4.80 3.70 -5.86
C VAL A 65 3.38 4.15 -5.48
N ILE A 66 2.85 3.68 -4.34
CA ILE A 66 1.53 4.09 -3.81
C ILE A 66 1.51 5.61 -3.55
N LYS A 67 2.50 6.14 -2.82
CA LYS A 67 2.58 7.57 -2.50
C LYS A 67 2.57 8.46 -3.73
N THR A 68 3.27 8.03 -4.78
CA THR A 68 3.43 8.83 -6.00
C THR A 68 2.25 8.69 -6.96
N LEU A 69 1.75 7.47 -7.20
CA LEU A 69 0.66 7.23 -8.15
C LEU A 69 -0.72 7.61 -7.59
N LEU A 70 -0.89 7.57 -6.27
CA LEU A 70 -2.17 7.79 -5.61
C LEU A 70 -2.19 9.06 -4.76
N LYS A 71 -1.25 9.98 -4.94
CA LYS A 71 -1.06 11.19 -4.10
C LYS A 71 -2.37 11.90 -3.70
N ASP A 72 -3.32 12.02 -4.62
CA ASP A 72 -4.58 12.74 -4.41
C ASP A 72 -5.70 11.85 -3.80
N TYR A 73 -5.41 10.58 -3.58
CA TYR A 73 -6.32 9.55 -3.09
C TYR A 73 -5.68 8.78 -1.93
N PRO A 74 -5.52 9.41 -0.75
CA PRO A 74 -4.93 8.77 0.41
C PRO A 74 -5.85 7.70 1.01
N THR A 75 -5.28 6.80 1.80
CA THR A 75 -6.02 5.82 2.62
C THR A 75 -6.70 6.49 3.82
N ILE A 76 -6.05 7.47 4.46
CA ILE A 76 -6.63 8.29 5.54
C ILE A 76 -6.27 9.76 5.32
N GLU A 77 -7.24 10.65 5.55
CA GLU A 77 -7.00 12.09 5.78
C GLU A 77 -7.15 12.41 7.26
N GLU A 78 -6.11 12.99 7.86
CA GLU A 78 -6.13 13.42 9.25
C GLU A 78 -6.28 14.93 9.34
N PHE A 79 -7.13 15.37 10.26
CA PHE A 79 -7.36 16.77 10.58
C PHE A 79 -7.05 16.96 12.05
N SER A 80 -6.10 17.84 12.34
CA SER A 80 -5.75 18.14 13.72
C SER A 80 -5.92 19.61 14.01
N LYS A 81 -6.43 19.90 15.22
CA LYS A 81 -6.68 21.25 15.70
C LYS A 81 -6.26 21.36 17.16
N CYS A 82 -5.52 22.43 17.46
CA CYS A 82 -5.22 22.79 18.84
C CYS A 82 -6.36 23.59 19.48
N SER A 83 -6.65 23.33 20.76
CA SER A 83 -7.63 24.08 21.54
C SER A 83 -7.16 25.47 21.98
N SER A 84 -5.84 25.70 22.06
CA SER A 84 -5.28 26.97 22.53
C SER A 84 -5.29 28.04 21.45
N ASN A 85 -5.76 29.24 21.81
CA ASN A 85 -5.77 30.41 20.92
C ASN A 85 -4.37 30.96 20.62
N LEU A 86 -3.37 30.61 21.44
CA LEU A 86 -1.98 31.05 21.26
C LEU A 86 -1.23 30.24 20.20
N CYS A 87 -1.68 29.01 19.94
CA CYS A 87 -1.03 28.11 18.99
C CYS A 87 -2.05 27.43 18.06
N ILE A 88 -3.06 28.20 17.61
CA ILE A 88 -4.08 27.72 16.65
C ILE A 88 -3.37 27.29 15.36
N LYS A 89 -3.09 25.99 15.28
CA LYS A 89 -2.59 25.33 14.10
C LYS A 89 -3.61 24.28 13.73
N THR A 90 -4.20 24.46 12.55
CA THR A 90 -4.96 23.41 11.89
C THR A 90 -4.03 22.76 10.88
N LEU A 91 -3.84 21.46 11.00
CA LEU A 91 -3.00 20.71 10.07
C LEU A 91 -3.82 19.60 9.43
N LYS A 92 -3.66 19.47 8.11
CA LYS A 92 -4.16 18.35 7.34
C LYS A 92 -2.99 17.45 6.97
N CYS A 93 -3.09 16.17 7.25
CA CYS A 93 -2.11 15.16 6.87
C CYS A 93 -2.77 14.10 5.99
N GLN A 94 -2.06 13.62 4.98
CA GLN A 94 -2.51 12.55 4.11
C GLN A 94 -1.66 11.31 4.36
N VAL A 95 -2.33 10.21 4.72
CA VAL A 95 -1.69 8.92 5.00
C VAL A 95 -2.02 7.99 3.83
N MET A 96 -1.00 7.69 3.05
CA MET A 96 -1.14 6.94 1.80
C MET A 96 -1.38 5.45 2.02
N PHE A 97 -0.80 4.90 3.06
CA PHE A 97 -0.98 3.52 3.51
C PHE A 97 -0.78 3.44 5.02
N LEU A 98 -1.34 2.42 5.64
CA LEU A 98 -1.20 2.14 7.08
C LEU A 98 -0.12 1.09 7.28
N THR A 99 0.68 1.24 8.32
CA THR A 99 1.67 0.22 8.70
C THR A 99 1.10 -0.63 9.84
N TYR A 100 0.80 -1.89 9.55
CA TYR A 100 0.34 -2.87 10.52
C TYR A 100 1.53 -3.74 10.95
N GLN A 101 1.69 -3.91 12.26
CA GLN A 101 2.73 -4.74 12.85
C GLN A 101 2.08 -5.98 13.50
N THR A 102 2.69 -7.14 13.26
CA THR A 102 2.30 -8.41 13.91
C THR A 102 3.53 -9.11 14.46
N GLU A 103 3.37 -9.78 15.60
CA GLU A 103 4.45 -10.51 16.27
C GLU A 103 4.64 -11.92 15.70
N HIS A 104 3.59 -12.48 15.09
CA HIS A 104 3.55 -13.87 14.66
C HIS A 104 3.26 -13.98 13.17
N ASN A 105 3.97 -14.90 12.51
CA ASN A 105 3.59 -15.36 11.19
C ASN A 105 2.16 -15.92 11.23
N GLU A 106 1.51 -15.89 10.07
CA GLU A 106 0.17 -16.41 9.81
C GLU A 106 -0.98 -15.69 10.54
N ASN A 107 -0.70 -14.85 11.53
CA ASN A 107 -1.73 -14.16 12.30
C ASN A 107 -1.89 -12.69 11.88
N LEU A 108 -2.98 -12.42 11.16
CA LEU A 108 -3.44 -11.09 10.80
C LEU A 108 -4.81 -10.75 11.41
N SER A 109 -5.27 -11.53 12.39
CA SER A 109 -6.61 -11.37 12.99
C SER A 109 -6.78 -10.03 13.71
N GLY A 110 -5.68 -9.39 14.14
CA GLY A 110 -5.67 -8.07 14.76
C GLY A 110 -5.92 -6.89 13.80
N LEU A 111 -5.93 -7.10 12.48
CA LEU A 111 -6.09 -6.01 11.49
C LEU A 111 -7.34 -5.16 11.73
N GLN A 112 -8.47 -5.79 12.04
CA GLN A 112 -9.73 -5.07 12.26
C GLN A 112 -9.66 -4.14 13.48
N ASN A 113 -9.02 -4.59 14.57
CA ASN A 113 -8.84 -3.77 15.77
C ASN A 113 -7.84 -2.65 15.52
N PHE A 114 -6.75 -2.95 14.82
CA PHE A 114 -5.77 -1.95 14.38
C PHE A 114 -6.42 -0.80 13.60
N ILE A 115 -7.30 -1.09 12.63
CA ILE A 115 -8.01 -0.03 11.89
C ILE A 115 -8.87 0.83 12.83
N LYS A 116 -9.58 0.22 13.78
CA LYS A 116 -10.41 0.94 14.76
C LYS A 116 -9.56 1.86 15.65
N GLU A 117 -8.44 1.37 16.16
CA GLU A 117 -7.52 2.15 16.99
C GLU A 117 -6.90 3.30 16.20
N ARG A 118 -6.43 3.01 14.98
CA ARG A 118 -5.76 4.00 14.12
C ARG A 118 -6.67 5.15 13.69
N THR A 119 -7.98 4.91 13.66
CA THR A 119 -9.01 5.89 13.27
C THR A 119 -9.72 6.53 14.46
N SER A 120 -9.43 6.09 15.69
CA SER A 120 -9.96 6.71 16.90
C SER A 120 -9.49 8.15 17.07
N VAL A 121 -10.30 8.97 17.75
CA VAL A 121 -9.92 10.36 18.07
C VAL A 121 -8.76 10.33 19.04
N GLN A 122 -7.67 11.01 18.66
CA GLN A 122 -6.49 11.11 19.50
C GLN A 122 -6.41 12.49 20.16
N TYR A 123 -5.97 12.50 21.41
CA TYR A 123 -5.72 13.69 22.20
C TYR A 123 -4.22 13.75 22.53
N LEU A 124 -3.56 14.78 22.05
CA LEU A 124 -2.11 14.99 22.19
C LEU A 124 -1.85 16.40 22.72
N GLN A 125 -0.65 16.67 23.23
CA GLN A 125 -0.23 18.04 23.53
C GLN A 125 0.10 18.78 22.22
N CYS A 126 -0.27 20.06 22.11
CA CYS A 126 -0.07 20.82 20.87
C CYS A 126 1.40 21.06 20.53
N SER A 127 2.20 21.43 21.52
CA SER A 127 3.66 21.57 21.45
C SER A 127 4.22 21.75 22.87
N GLU A 128 5.53 21.60 23.05
CA GLU A 128 6.18 21.85 24.35
C GLU A 128 5.88 23.24 24.93
N ASN A 129 5.74 24.27 24.07
CA ASN A 129 5.46 25.65 24.47
C ASN A 129 3.97 26.04 24.38
N CYS A 130 3.06 25.06 24.35
CA CYS A 130 1.64 25.34 24.29
C CYS A 130 0.82 24.33 25.08
N ASP A 131 0.16 24.82 26.13
CA ASP A 131 -0.69 24.02 27.04
C ASP A 131 -2.04 23.59 26.43
N GLY A 132 -2.20 23.78 25.12
CA GLY A 132 -3.39 23.34 24.40
C GLY A 132 -3.41 21.83 24.18
N ILE A 133 -4.62 21.29 24.06
CA ILE A 133 -4.87 19.91 23.65
C ILE A 133 -5.10 19.89 22.14
N LYS A 134 -4.28 19.14 21.43
CA LYS A 134 -4.42 18.83 20.01
C LYS A 134 -5.37 17.65 19.88
N THR A 135 -6.51 17.89 19.25
CA THR A 135 -7.44 16.82 18.86
C THR A 135 -7.13 16.42 17.43
N VAL A 136 -7.00 15.12 17.15
CA VAL A 136 -6.78 14.57 15.81
C VAL A 136 -8.00 13.72 15.42
N HIS A 137 -8.61 14.06 14.30
CA HIS A 137 -9.69 13.31 13.67
C HIS A 137 -9.16 12.65 12.40
N SER A 138 -9.51 11.39 12.20
CA SER A 138 -9.13 10.62 11.01
C SER A 138 -10.37 10.35 10.17
N LYS A 139 -10.28 10.63 8.87
CA LYS A 139 -11.29 10.26 7.88
C LYS A 139 -10.71 9.20 6.96
N ILE A 140 -11.29 8.00 6.99
CA ILE A 140 -10.86 6.91 6.13
C ILE A 140 -11.35 7.13 4.69
N SER A 141 -10.59 6.64 3.71
CA SER A 141 -10.95 6.66 2.31
C SER A 141 -12.20 5.82 2.05
N ILE A 142 -13.18 6.36 1.34
CA ILE A 142 -14.37 5.62 0.92
C ILE A 142 -14.11 4.69 -0.28
N HIS A 143 -12.85 4.52 -0.70
CA HIS A 143 -12.50 3.81 -1.93
C HIS A 143 -11.62 2.60 -1.65
N HIS A 144 -10.54 2.79 -0.90
CA HIS A 144 -9.50 1.79 -0.73
C HIS A 144 -8.76 1.92 0.59
N LEU A 145 -8.15 0.82 1.03
CA LEU A 145 -7.16 0.77 2.09
C LEU A 145 -5.90 0.08 1.58
N PHE A 146 -4.77 0.76 1.71
CA PHE A 146 -3.46 0.15 1.54
C PHE A 146 -2.83 -0.08 2.91
N ILE A 147 -2.41 -1.31 3.16
CA ILE A 147 -1.81 -1.71 4.45
C ILE A 147 -0.46 -2.35 4.19
N ASP A 148 0.60 -1.70 4.61
CA ASP A 148 1.95 -2.23 4.70
C ASP A 148 2.03 -3.15 5.92
N VAL A 149 2.48 -4.38 5.73
CA VAL A 149 2.50 -5.41 6.77
C VAL A 149 3.95 -5.69 7.16
N LEU A 150 4.22 -5.55 8.46
CA LEU A 150 5.53 -5.81 9.06
C LEU A 150 5.40 -6.94 10.08
N GLN A 151 6.36 -7.86 10.06
CA GLN A 151 6.56 -8.75 11.19
C GLN A 151 7.64 -8.15 12.09
N TRP A 152 7.33 -8.08 13.39
CA TRP A 152 8.26 -7.60 14.40
C TRP A 152 8.33 -8.61 15.55
N ASP A 153 9.48 -9.27 15.72
CA ASP A 153 9.69 -10.12 16.88
C ASP A 153 10.19 -9.26 18.05
N GLY A 154 9.34 -9.02 19.05
CA GLY A 154 9.67 -8.24 20.23
C GLY A 154 10.69 -8.90 21.16
N ASN A 155 11.05 -10.17 20.93
CA ASN A 155 11.96 -10.92 21.80
C ASN A 155 13.45 -10.79 21.44
N ASP A 156 13.80 -10.12 20.34
CA ASP A 156 15.19 -9.81 20.03
C ASP A 156 15.49 -8.33 20.36
N PRO A 157 16.19 -8.05 21.49
CA PRO A 157 16.56 -6.69 21.86
C PRO A 157 17.45 -6.00 20.81
N THR A 158 18.07 -6.73 19.88
CA THR A 158 18.80 -6.14 18.74
C THR A 158 17.89 -5.70 17.59
N LEU A 159 16.72 -6.33 17.42
CA LEU A 159 15.69 -5.92 16.45
C LEU A 159 14.84 -4.75 16.96
N SER A 160 14.77 -4.53 18.29
CA SER A 160 14.09 -3.36 18.88
C SER A 160 14.64 -2.01 18.37
N MET A 161 15.85 -2.00 17.80
CA MET A 161 16.54 -0.85 17.20
C MET A 161 16.60 -0.88 15.66
N CYS A 162 15.94 -1.83 15.01
CA CYS A 162 16.05 -2.01 13.57
C CYS A 162 15.07 -1.13 12.78
N SER A 163 15.60 -0.45 11.75
CA SER A 163 14.83 0.27 10.72
C SER A 163 13.71 -0.61 10.15
N THR A 164 12.62 -0.01 9.66
CA THR A 164 11.56 -0.71 8.89
C THR A 164 12.15 -1.54 7.72
N GLU A 165 13.35 -1.22 7.29
CA GLU A 165 14.13 -1.90 6.24
C GLU A 165 14.66 -3.29 6.64
N ALA A 166 14.76 -3.58 7.93
CA ALA A 166 15.25 -4.86 8.47
C ALA A 166 14.13 -5.76 9.02
N ALA A 167 12.89 -5.26 9.12
CA ALA A 167 11.73 -6.04 9.52
C ALA A 167 11.54 -7.29 8.64
N SER A 168 11.18 -8.42 9.25
CA SER A 168 10.86 -9.62 8.49
C SER A 168 9.53 -9.47 7.76
N MET A 169 9.36 -10.28 6.71
CA MET A 169 8.12 -10.30 5.95
C MET A 169 7.19 -11.33 6.56
N VAL A 170 5.91 -10.97 6.68
CA VAL A 170 4.90 -11.88 7.23
C VAL A 170 4.65 -13.01 6.24
N GLN A 171 4.83 -14.25 6.70
CA GLN A 171 4.37 -15.42 5.98
C GLN A 171 2.92 -15.70 6.36
N VAL A 172 2.01 -15.73 5.38
CA VAL A 172 0.58 -15.95 5.64
C VAL A 172 -0.07 -16.66 4.46
N LYS A 173 -1.07 -17.51 4.70
CA LYS A 173 -1.90 -18.08 3.63
C LYS A 173 -2.92 -17.06 3.15
N LEU A 174 -3.24 -17.06 1.86
CA LEU A 174 -4.19 -16.10 1.30
C LEU A 174 -5.58 -16.15 1.97
N ASN A 175 -6.03 -17.32 2.39
CA ASN A 175 -7.30 -17.52 3.11
C ASN A 175 -7.25 -17.12 4.59
N ASP A 176 -6.06 -17.02 5.19
CA ASP A 176 -5.87 -16.60 6.59
C ASP A 176 -5.83 -15.06 6.71
N ILE A 177 -5.69 -14.33 5.60
CA ILE A 177 -5.84 -12.87 5.56
C ILE A 177 -7.32 -12.52 5.80
N PRO A 178 -7.65 -11.56 6.68
CA PRO A 178 -9.02 -11.06 6.82
C PRO A 178 -9.60 -10.65 5.46
N GLN A 179 -10.67 -11.31 5.04
CA GLN A 179 -11.26 -11.05 3.73
C GLN A 179 -12.10 -9.78 3.69
N ILE A 180 -12.55 -9.32 4.86
CA ILE A 180 -13.42 -8.18 5.05
C ILE A 180 -12.90 -7.35 6.22
N LEU A 181 -12.84 -6.03 6.03
CA LEU A 181 -12.64 -5.04 7.08
C LEU A 181 -13.84 -4.10 7.10
N VAL A 182 -14.30 -3.72 8.28
CA VAL A 182 -15.45 -2.84 8.48
C VAL A 182 -15.04 -1.60 9.25
N TYR A 183 -15.43 -0.43 8.75
CA TYR A 183 -15.30 0.83 9.47
C TYR A 183 -16.58 1.65 9.30
N GLU A 184 -17.21 2.00 10.43
CA GLU A 184 -18.55 2.57 10.47
C GLU A 184 -19.54 1.76 9.61
N ASN A 185 -20.14 2.38 8.59
CA ASN A 185 -21.07 1.73 7.67
C ASN A 185 -20.41 1.27 6.36
N THR A 186 -19.08 1.32 6.27
CA THR A 186 -18.33 0.97 5.06
C THR A 186 -17.67 -0.39 5.23
N THR A 187 -17.86 -1.26 4.23
CA THR A 187 -17.25 -2.59 4.16
C THR A 187 -16.18 -2.58 3.08
N TYR A 188 -14.98 -3.03 3.42
CA TYR A 188 -13.85 -3.15 2.51
C TYR A 188 -13.51 -4.62 2.32
N GLU A 189 -13.49 -5.07 1.06
CA GLU A 189 -13.14 -6.43 0.67
C GLU A 189 -11.66 -6.50 0.28
N LEU A 190 -11.00 -7.58 0.69
CA LEU A 190 -9.65 -7.90 0.24
C LEU A 190 -9.65 -8.13 -1.27
N ARG A 191 -8.90 -7.30 -2.00
CA ARG A 191 -8.73 -7.41 -3.46
C ARG A 191 -7.43 -8.08 -3.86
N GLY A 192 -6.41 -7.95 -3.04
CA GLY A 192 -5.13 -8.57 -3.32
C GLY A 192 -4.08 -8.35 -2.24
N ALA A 193 -2.97 -9.06 -2.42
CA ALA A 193 -1.78 -8.94 -1.62
C ALA A 193 -0.55 -8.80 -2.52
N ILE A 194 0.42 -8.03 -2.08
CA ILE A 194 1.69 -7.84 -2.75
C ILE A 194 2.73 -8.66 -2.01
N ASN A 195 3.46 -9.45 -2.77
CA ASN A 195 4.49 -10.32 -2.28
C ASN A 195 5.85 -9.85 -2.78
N PHE A 196 6.84 -9.83 -1.89
CA PHE A 196 8.18 -9.40 -2.20
C PHE A 196 9.19 -10.51 -1.99
N TYR A 197 9.94 -10.82 -3.04
CA TYR A 197 11.09 -11.71 -2.97
C TYR A 197 12.35 -10.87 -2.77
N LYS A 198 12.94 -10.97 -1.58
CA LYS A 198 14.17 -10.26 -1.23
C LYS A 198 15.31 -10.62 -2.17
N GLY A 199 16.17 -9.64 -2.46
CA GLY A 199 17.42 -9.84 -3.17
C GLY A 199 18.49 -10.53 -2.32
N LYS A 200 19.70 -10.65 -2.87
CA LYS A 200 20.81 -11.39 -2.26
C LYS A 200 21.20 -10.93 -0.85
N SER A 201 21.00 -9.65 -0.51
CA SER A 201 21.35 -9.14 0.82
C SER A 201 20.34 -9.51 1.91
N GLY A 202 19.16 -10.03 1.56
CA GLY A 202 18.13 -10.42 2.54
C GLY A 202 17.43 -9.25 3.26
N LEU A 203 17.79 -7.99 2.94
CA LEU A 203 17.14 -6.79 3.48
C LEU A 203 15.83 -6.48 2.74
N ARG A 204 14.88 -5.81 3.39
CA ARG A 204 13.60 -5.41 2.76
C ARG A 204 13.77 -4.31 1.71
N ASN A 205 14.79 -3.47 1.85
CA ASN A 205 15.16 -2.45 0.85
C ASN A 205 16.13 -2.97 -0.23
N SER A 206 16.48 -4.26 -0.20
CA SER A 206 17.31 -4.84 -1.25
C SER A 206 16.60 -4.80 -2.60
N VAL A 207 17.34 -4.69 -3.70
CA VAL A 207 16.75 -4.87 -5.02
C VAL A 207 16.28 -6.31 -5.14
N GLY A 208 14.97 -6.49 -5.14
CA GLY A 208 14.29 -7.78 -5.17
C GLY A 208 13.26 -7.84 -6.28
N HIS A 209 12.25 -8.69 -6.12
CA HIS A 209 11.19 -8.89 -7.10
C HIS A 209 9.81 -8.83 -6.47
N TYR A 210 8.98 -7.94 -7.01
CA TYR A 210 7.59 -7.80 -6.61
C TYR A 210 6.67 -8.66 -7.46
N THR A 211 5.72 -9.29 -6.80
CA THR A 211 4.62 -10.05 -7.43
C THR A 211 3.30 -9.68 -6.77
N ALA A 212 2.19 -9.84 -7.48
CA ALA A 212 0.87 -9.49 -6.96
C ALA A 212 -0.06 -10.69 -7.01
N TYR A 213 -0.71 -10.98 -5.88
CA TYR A 213 -1.78 -11.95 -5.75
C TYR A 213 -3.10 -11.20 -5.81
N ALA A 214 -3.90 -11.43 -6.84
CA ALA A 214 -5.19 -10.77 -7.05
C ALA A 214 -6.34 -11.76 -6.87
N LYS A 215 -7.37 -11.33 -6.14
CA LYS A 215 -8.57 -12.13 -5.90
C LYS A 215 -9.57 -11.95 -7.05
N ARG A 216 -9.98 -13.06 -7.67
CA ARG A 216 -10.93 -13.14 -8.79
C ARG A 216 -12.22 -13.85 -8.36
N GLY A 217 -13.08 -13.13 -7.64
CA GLY A 217 -14.29 -13.71 -7.03
C GLY A 217 -13.99 -14.33 -5.66
N THR A 218 -14.85 -15.23 -5.17
CA THR A 218 -14.81 -15.63 -3.76
C THR A 218 -13.58 -16.46 -3.39
N HIS A 219 -13.19 -17.43 -4.23
CA HIS A 219 -12.16 -18.43 -3.92
C HIS A 219 -11.05 -18.55 -4.97
N ASN A 220 -11.11 -17.77 -6.06
CA ASN A 220 -10.09 -17.84 -7.10
C ASN A 220 -9.05 -16.75 -6.87
N TRP A 221 -7.79 -17.14 -6.91
CA TRP A 221 -6.66 -16.24 -6.83
C TRP A 221 -5.80 -16.39 -8.08
N GLU A 222 -5.19 -15.29 -8.49
CA GLU A 222 -4.25 -15.24 -9.60
C GLU A 222 -2.97 -14.55 -9.17
N LEU A 223 -1.83 -15.16 -9.45
CA LEU A 223 -0.51 -14.57 -9.32
C LEU A 223 -0.13 -13.84 -10.62
N TYR A 224 0.16 -12.56 -10.48
CA TYR A 224 0.73 -11.69 -11.49
C TYR A 224 2.22 -11.53 -11.23
N ASP A 225 3.01 -12.10 -12.13
CA ASP A 225 4.47 -12.01 -12.15
C ASP A 225 4.90 -11.48 -13.52
N ASN A 226 5.60 -10.34 -13.54
CA ASN A 226 6.08 -9.72 -14.78
C ASN A 226 7.04 -10.62 -15.58
N LEU A 227 7.63 -11.64 -14.95
CA LEU A 227 8.47 -12.63 -15.63
C LEU A 227 7.65 -13.72 -16.34
N LYS A 228 6.33 -13.72 -16.18
CA LYS A 228 5.40 -14.70 -16.76
C LYS A 228 4.51 -14.02 -17.79
N LYS A 229 4.19 -14.75 -18.87
CA LYS A 229 3.36 -14.23 -19.96
C LYS A 229 1.87 -14.11 -19.59
N ARG A 230 1.42 -14.89 -18.62
CA ARG A 230 0.01 -14.98 -18.20
C ARG A 230 -0.09 -15.08 -16.68
N PRO A 231 -1.19 -14.62 -16.08
CA PRO A 231 -1.48 -14.85 -14.68
C PRO A 231 -1.52 -16.35 -14.38
N ILE A 232 -1.07 -16.73 -13.18
CA ILE A 232 -1.02 -18.12 -12.73
C ILE A 232 -2.14 -18.32 -11.71
N PRO A 233 -3.10 -19.24 -11.92
CA PRO A 233 -4.08 -19.59 -10.88
C PRO A 233 -3.37 -20.14 -9.64
N VAL A 234 -3.77 -19.67 -8.47
CA VAL A 234 -3.21 -20.11 -7.18
C VAL A 234 -4.33 -20.47 -6.21
N LYS A 235 -4.05 -21.43 -5.33
CA LYS A 235 -5.00 -21.90 -4.33
C LYS A 235 -5.05 -20.91 -3.17
N GLU A 236 -6.22 -20.75 -2.54
CA GLU A 236 -6.38 -19.86 -1.38
C GLU A 236 -5.53 -20.29 -0.16
N ASN A 237 -5.10 -21.55 -0.09
CA ASN A 237 -4.20 -22.03 0.97
C ASN A 237 -2.70 -21.82 0.65
N SER A 238 -2.37 -21.10 -0.42
CA SER A 238 -0.98 -20.79 -0.77
C SER A 238 -0.39 -19.80 0.24
N THR A 239 0.76 -20.12 0.80
CA THR A 239 1.54 -19.22 1.66
C THR A 239 2.30 -18.20 0.82
N ILE A 240 2.24 -16.93 1.22
CA ILE A 240 2.95 -15.82 0.57
C ILE A 240 3.81 -15.06 1.59
N LEU A 241 4.84 -14.37 1.11
CA LEU A 241 5.61 -13.37 1.87
C LEU A 241 4.92 -12.02 1.67
N CYS A 242 3.89 -11.78 2.47
CA CYS A 242 3.04 -10.59 2.34
C CYS A 242 3.80 -9.33 2.76
N GLU A 243 3.88 -8.37 1.84
CA GLU A 243 4.40 -7.03 2.12
C GLU A 243 3.26 -5.99 2.21
N PHE A 244 2.31 -6.01 1.26
CA PHE A 244 1.18 -5.09 1.27
C PHE A 244 -0.15 -5.83 1.08
N LEU A 245 -1.19 -5.32 1.71
CA LEU A 245 -2.59 -5.70 1.48
C LEU A 245 -3.35 -4.56 0.83
N ILE A 246 -4.28 -4.91 -0.04
CA ILE A 246 -5.12 -3.97 -0.77
C ILE A 246 -6.57 -4.35 -0.54
N TYR A 247 -7.31 -3.45 0.09
CA TYR A 247 -8.76 -3.56 0.25
C TYR A 247 -9.46 -2.46 -0.52
N THR A 248 -10.64 -2.74 -1.05
CA THR A 248 -11.53 -1.72 -1.65
C THR A 248 -12.96 -1.96 -1.22
N ILE A 249 -13.80 -0.95 -1.38
CA ILE A 249 -15.25 -1.14 -1.35
C ILE A 249 -15.76 -1.99 -2.52
#